data_AF-A0A2E0Q293-F1
#
_entry.id   AF-A0A2E0Q293-F1
#
_cell.length_a   1.000
_cell.length_b   1.000
_cell.length_c   1.000
_cell.angle_alpha   90.00
_cell.angle_beta   90.00
_cell.angle_gamma   90.00
#
_symmetry.space_group_name_H-M   'P 1'
#
loop_
_entity.id
_entity.type
_entity.pdbx_description
1 polymer ?
#
loop_
_entity_poly.entity_id
_entity_poly.type
_entity_poly.pdbx_seq_one_letter_code
_entity_poly.pdbx_strand_id
1 'polypeptide(L)'
;MANAWNDEEVRVLVGWTAQDYGASMILRLETVTNLPESEDDVLVSRMVMNSDQAVQLGNMLFEMSGRLPPPKAKTSLLDRLRGRKSS
;
A
#
# COMPACT_ATOMS: atom_id res chain seq x y z
N MET A 1 -10.73 10.21 23.99
CA MET A 1 -10.34 11.29 23.06
C MET A 1 -9.41 10.66 22.05
N ALA A 2 -9.68 10.77 20.75
CA ALA A 2 -8.76 10.24 19.75
C ALA A 2 -7.45 11.01 19.89
N ASN A 3 -6.36 10.32 20.21
CA ASN A 3 -5.02 10.92 20.31
C ASN A 3 -4.75 11.56 18.94
N ALA A 4 -4.76 12.89 18.90
CA ALA A 4 -4.55 13.64 17.68
C ALA A 4 -3.16 13.28 17.14
N TRP A 5 -3.10 13.09 15.82
CA TRP A 5 -1.84 12.95 15.11
C TRP A 5 -0.98 14.16 15.43
N ASN A 6 0.22 13.92 15.96
CA ASN A 6 1.24 14.97 16.05
C ASN A 6 1.97 14.97 14.71
N ASP A 7 1.66 15.94 13.85
CA ASP A 7 2.25 16.05 12.50
C ASP A 7 3.78 16.23 12.54
N GLU A 8 4.36 16.59 13.69
CA GLU A 8 5.81 16.71 13.89
C GLU A 8 6.46 15.41 14.39
N GLU A 9 5.68 14.42 14.83
CA GLU A 9 6.20 13.16 15.38
C GLU A 9 6.62 12.20 14.25
N VAL A 10 7.94 11.98 14.13
CA VAL A 10 8.49 10.97 13.22
C VAL A 10 8.34 9.59 13.85
N ARG A 11 7.66 8.68 13.14
CA ARG A 11 7.47 7.28 13.54
C ARG A 11 8.11 6.34 12.52
N VAL A 12 8.59 5.20 13.01
CA VAL A 12 9.19 4.13 12.19
C VAL A 12 8.11 3.12 11.80
N LEU A 13 8.00 2.83 10.50
CA LEU A 13 7.15 1.75 9.98
C LEU A 13 7.78 0.39 10.33
N VAL A 14 7.06 -0.43 11.09
CA VAL A 14 7.54 -1.75 11.54
C VAL A 14 6.74 -2.91 10.94
N GLY A 15 5.52 -2.64 10.48
CA GLY A 15 4.65 -3.66 9.90
C GLY A 15 3.58 -3.04 9.02
N TRP A 16 3.13 -3.81 8.03
CA TRP A 16 2.00 -3.41 7.19
C TRP A 16 1.29 -4.64 6.61
N THR A 17 -0.01 -4.54 6.41
CA THR A 17 -0.81 -5.53 5.70
C THR A 17 -1.80 -4.84 4.78
N ALA A 18 -2.16 -5.50 3.67
CA ALA A 18 -3.18 -5.03 2.74
C ALA A 18 -4.24 -6.12 2.55
N GLN A 19 -5.50 -5.71 2.50
CA GLN A 19 -6.64 -6.59 2.23
C GLN A 19 -7.45 -6.03 1.06
N ASP A 20 -7.72 -6.86 0.06
CA ASP A 20 -8.51 -6.50 -1.11
C ASP A 20 -9.97 -6.93 -0.93
N TYR A 21 -10.89 -5.98 -1.09
CA TYR A 21 -12.35 -6.16 -1.04
C TYR A 21 -13.01 -5.85 -2.40
N GLY A 22 -12.26 -5.93 -3.48
CA GLY A 22 -12.70 -5.69 -4.86
C GLY A 22 -12.80 -4.21 -5.17
N ALA A 23 -13.87 -3.55 -4.70
CA ALA A 23 -14.07 -2.11 -4.95
C ALA A 23 -13.20 -1.21 -4.05
N SER A 24 -12.66 -1.77 -2.98
CA SER A 24 -11.83 -1.07 -2.01
C SER A 24 -10.73 -1.97 -1.48
N MET A 25 -9.67 -1.36 -0.99
CA MET A 25 -8.56 -2.00 -0.32
C MET A 25 -8.40 -1.36 1.06
N ILE A 26 -8.07 -2.18 2.06
CA ILE A 26 -7.72 -1.71 3.40
C ILE A 26 -6.21 -1.89 3.58
N LEU A 27 -5.50 -0.78 3.79
CA LEU A 27 -4.10 -0.77 4.19
C LEU A 27 -4.02 -0.57 5.70
N ARG A 28 -3.39 -1.51 6.41
CA ARG A 28 -3.08 -1.41 7.82
C ARG A 28 -1.58 -1.16 7.97
N LEU A 29 -1.21 -0.10 8.70
CA LEU A 29 0.17 0.27 8.99
C LEU A 29 0.41 0.21 10.50
N GLU A 30 1.58 -0.29 10.89
CA GLU A 30 2.05 -0.35 12.28
C GLU A 30 3.30 0.51 12.42
N THR A 31 3.27 1.44 13.37
CA THR A 31 4.36 2.40 13.57
C THR A 31 4.71 2.58 15.04
N VAL A 32 5.98 2.80 15.31
CA VAL A 32 6.53 3.02 16.67
C VAL A 32 7.41 4.27 16.70
N THR A 33 7.55 4.90 17.85
CA THR A 33 8.49 6.02 18.07
C THR A 33 9.83 5.54 18.62
N ASN A 34 9.82 4.47 19.41
CA ASN A 34 10.98 3.84 20.02
C ASN A 34 10.87 2.31 19.90
N LEU A 35 11.86 1.57 20.40
CA LEU A 35 11.76 0.11 20.53
C LEU A 35 10.53 -0.21 21.41
N PRO A 36 9.51 -0.92 20.90
CA PRO A 36 8.31 -1.20 21.67
C PRO A 36 8.61 -2.19 22.79
N GLU A 37 8.11 -1.93 23.99
CA GLU A 37 8.19 -2.84 25.14
C GLU A 37 6.90 -3.65 25.29
N SER A 38 5.81 -3.18 24.68
CA SER A 38 4.49 -3.80 24.68
C SER A 38 3.75 -3.58 23.35
N GLU A 39 2.65 -4.30 23.13
CA GLU A 39 1.80 -4.11 21.94
C GLU A 39 1.14 -2.73 21.91
N ASP A 40 0.90 -2.11 23.08
CA ASP A 40 0.26 -0.80 23.20
C ASP A 40 1.16 0.35 22.70
N ASP A 41 2.47 0.11 22.58
CA ASP A 41 3.44 1.05 22.02
C ASP A 41 3.34 1.16 20.48
N VAL A 42 2.64 0.19 19.85
CA VAL A 42 2.47 0.11 18.40
C VAL A 42 1.20 0.87 18.00
N LEU A 43 1.39 2.00 17.32
CA LEU A 43 0.28 2.72 16.72
C LEU A 43 -0.15 2.04 15.43
N VAL A 44 -1.41 1.61 15.38
CA VAL A 44 -2.03 0.99 14.21
C VAL A 44 -2.90 2.00 13.47
N SER A 45 -2.52 2.34 12.25
CA SER A 45 -3.33 3.14 11.32
C SER A 45 -4.00 2.26 10.29
N ARG A 46 -5.25 2.59 9.91
CA ARG A 46 -6.02 1.88 8.88
C ARG A 46 -6.57 2.89 7.88
N MET A 47 -6.30 2.64 6.60
CA MET A 47 -6.75 3.48 5.50
C MET A 47 -7.59 2.63 4.55
N VAL A 48 -8.74 3.16 4.14
CA VAL A 48 -9.55 2.60 3.05
C VAL A 48 -9.22 3.40 1.79
N MET A 49 -8.97 2.70 0.69
CA MET A 49 -8.67 3.30 -0.59
C MET A 49 -9.29 2.50 -1.73
N ASN A 50 -9.59 3.13 -2.85
CA ASN A 50 -9.91 2.41 -4.07
C ASN A 50 -8.63 1.97 -4.81
N SER A 51 -8.79 1.18 -5.87
CA SER A 51 -7.66 0.67 -6.66
C SER A 51 -6.80 1.78 -7.26
N ASP A 52 -7.40 2.89 -7.71
CA ASP A 52 -6.66 4.00 -8.31
C ASP A 52 -5.76 4.71 -7.29
N GLN A 53 -6.28 4.97 -6.09
CA GLN A 53 -5.53 5.54 -4.97
C GLN A 53 -4.39 4.61 -4.53
N ALA A 54 -4.63 3.30 -4.48
CA ALA A 54 -3.60 2.32 -4.15
C ALA A 54 -2.46 2.32 -5.17
N VAL A 55 -2.79 2.42 -6.47
CA VAL A 55 -1.80 2.53 -7.55
C VAL A 55 -0.96 3.80 -7.42
N GLN A 56 -1.59 4.94 -7.13
CA GLN A 56 -0.88 6.21 -6.94
C GLN A 56 0.07 6.14 -5.74
N LEU A 57 -0.37 5.61 -4.60
CA LEU A 57 0.46 5.41 -3.43
C LEU A 57 1.65 4.50 -3.75
N GLY A 58 1.41 3.37 -4.41
CA GLY A 58 2.47 2.44 -4.82
C GLY A 58 3.50 3.09 -5.73
N ASN A 59 3.07 3.85 -6.74
CA ASN A 59 3.97 4.55 -7.66
C ASN A 59 4.85 5.58 -6.94
N MET A 60 4.26 6.37 -6.03
CA MET A 60 5.02 7.33 -5.22
C MET A 60 6.10 6.63 -4.40
N LEU A 61 5.76 5.51 -3.74
CA LEU A 61 6.72 4.74 -2.95
C LEU A 61 7.84 4.15 -3.82
N PHE A 62 7.52 3.66 -5.03
CA PHE A 62 8.54 3.19 -5.97
C PHE A 62 9.50 4.31 -6.37
N GLU A 63 8.97 5.45 -6.79
CA GLU A 63 9.75 6.62 -7.18
C GLU A 63 10.68 7.09 -6.06
N MET A 64 10.17 7.23 -4.84
CA MET A 64 10.95 7.62 -3.67
C MET A 64 12.04 6.61 -3.30
N SER A 65 11.82 5.32 -3.57
CA SER A 65 12.82 4.28 -3.30
C SER A 65 13.95 4.20 -4.34
N GLY A 66 13.86 4.98 -5.43
CA GLY A 66 14.80 4.88 -6.56
C GLY A 66 14.70 3.55 -7.32
N ARG A 67 13.64 2.77 -7.10
CA ARG A 67 13.39 1.51 -7.79
C ARG A 67 12.32 1.71 -8.85
N LEU A 68 12.52 1.12 -10.03
CA LEU A 68 11.47 1.07 -11.05
C LEU A 68 10.32 0.18 -10.55
N PRO A 69 9.05 0.54 -10.82
CA PRO A 69 7.93 -0.36 -10.59
C PRO A 69 8.20 -1.70 -11.29
N PRO A 70 7.81 -2.84 -10.71
CA PRO A 70 7.98 -4.12 -11.37
C PRO A 70 7.35 -4.07 -12.77
N PRO A 71 8.04 -4.57 -13.81
CA PRO A 71 7.52 -4.51 -15.16
C PRO A 71 6.15 -5.17 -15.20
N LYS A 72 5.17 -4.52 -15.83
CA LYS A 72 3.82 -5.08 -16.02
C LYS A 72 3.98 -6.51 -16.54
N ALA A 73 3.31 -7.47 -15.88
CA ALA A 73 3.32 -8.86 -16.32
C ALA A 73 3.03 -8.89 -17.82
N LYS A 74 3.97 -9.43 -18.61
CA LYS A 74 3.86 -9.44 -20.06
C LYS A 74 2.54 -10.12 -20.40
N THR A 75 1.63 -9.38 -21.04
CA THR A 75 0.41 -9.93 -21.61
C THR A 75 0.81 -11.14 -22.43
N SER A 76 0.31 -12.33 -22.08
CA SER A 76 0.78 -13.55 -22.73
C SER A 76 0.47 -13.45 -24.23
N LEU A 77 1.28 -14.09 -25.08
CA LEU A 77 0.99 -14.13 -26.53
C LEU A 77 -0.42 -14.69 -26.81
N LEU A 78 -0.95 -15.50 -25.90
CA LEU A 78 -2.31 -16.04 -25.95
C LEU A 78 -3.37 -14.96 -25.73
N ASP A 79 -3.15 -14.02 -24.83
CA ASP A 79 -4.05 -12.87 -24.59
C ASP A 79 -4.09 -11.94 -25.82
N ARG A 80 -2.96 -11.79 -26.52
CA ARG A 80 -2.88 -11.03 -27.78
C ARG A 80 -3.61 -11.69 -28.94
N LEU A 81 -3.66 -13.03 -28.99
CA LEU A 81 -4.36 -13.77 -30.05
C LEU A 81 -5.87 -13.85 -29.81
N ARG A 82 -6.31 -13.90 -28.55
CA ARG A 82 -7.74 -13.90 -28.21
C ARG A 82 -8.44 -12.56 -28.48
N GLY A 83 -7.75 -11.43 -28.29
CA GLY A 83 -8.29 -10.11 -28.63
C GLY A 83 -8.47 -9.85 -30.14
N ARG A 84 -7.87 -10.67 -31.01
CA ARG A 84 -7.93 -10.50 -32.47
C ARG A 84 -9.10 -11.24 -33.14
N LYS A 85 -9.81 -12.11 -32.42
CA LYS A 85 -10.90 -12.95 -32.96
C LYS A 85 -12.32 -12.46 -32.63
N SER A 86 -12.47 -11.29 -32.01
CA SER A 86 -13.79 -10.70 -31.68
C SER A 86 -14.04 -9.35 -32.34
N SER A 87 -13.47 -9.10 -33.52
CA SER A 87 -13.83 -7.96 -34.39
C SER A 87 -14.24 -8.46 -35.77
#